data_AF-A0A953K1Z5-F1
#
_entry.id   AF-A0A953K1Z5-F1
#
_cell.length_a   1.000
_cell.length_b   1.000
_cell.length_c   1.000
_cell.angle_alpha   90.00
_cell.angle_beta   90.00
_cell.angle_gamma   90.00
#
_symmetry.space_group_name_H-M   'P 1'
#
loop_
_entity.id
_entity.type
_entity.pdbx_description
1 polymer ?
#
loop_
_entity_poly.entity_id
_entity_poly.type
_entity_poly.pdbx_seq_one_letter_code
_entity_poly.pdbx_strand_id
1 'polypeptide(L)' 'DPGFAPGVSHHEPGGMSTRELLQCIQQVAVPIAGADLVEYNPARDVHDMTAMVGYKVLKELAAAMLRHPIIH' A
#
# COMPACT_ATOMS: atom_id res chain seq x y z
N ASP A 1 4.25 3.60 8.69
CA ASP A 1 5.28 3.80 9.72
C ASP A 1 6.58 3.12 9.28
N PRO A 2 7.77 3.71 9.49
CA PRO A 2 9.06 3.08 9.15
C PRO A 2 9.28 1.71 9.79
N GLY A 3 8.63 1.41 10.92
CA GLY A 3 8.64 0.09 11.54
C GLY A 3 7.98 -1.00 10.70
N PHE A 4 7.10 -0.64 9.77
CA PHE A 4 6.48 -1.57 8.81
C PHE A 4 7.02 -1.41 7.38
N ALA A 5 7.54 -0.24 7.03
CA ALA A 5 8.03 0.11 5.70
C ALA A 5 9.35 0.90 5.80
N PRO A 6 10.49 0.27 6.16
CA PRO A 6 11.77 0.95 6.38
C PRO A 6 12.43 1.45 5.08
N GLY A 7 12.09 0.84 3.94
CA GLY A 7 12.57 1.15 2.61
C GLY A 7 11.88 2.38 1.99
N VAL A 8 11.56 3.39 2.81
CA VAL A 8 11.13 4.71 2.34
C VAL A 8 12.27 5.71 2.51
N SER A 9 12.32 6.74 1.67
CA SER A 9 13.42 7.71 1.68
C SER A 9 13.38 8.68 2.86
N HIS A 10 12.19 8.98 3.38
CA HIS A 10 12.00 9.87 4.53
C HIS A 10 11.25 9.13 5.63
N HIS A 11 11.89 9.00 6.80
CA HIS A 11 11.31 8.29 7.94
C HIS A 11 10.53 9.27 8.82
N GLU A 12 9.23 9.07 8.92
CA GLU A 12 8.36 9.80 9.84
C GLU A 12 7.70 8.83 10.83
N PRO A 13 7.99 8.91 12.14
CA PRO A 13 7.41 8.00 13.13
C PRO A 13 5.94 8.29 13.39
N GLY A 14 5.18 7.26 13.80
CA GLY A 14 3.76 7.37 14.13
C GLY A 14 2.85 7.26 12.91
N GLY A 15 3.34 6.67 11.83
CA GLY A 15 2.54 6.43 10.63
C GLY A 15 1.56 5.25 10.80
N MET A 16 0.73 5.00 9.78
CA MET A 16 -0.15 3.84 9.78
C MET A 16 0.64 2.53 9.88
N SER A 17 0.05 1.56 10.57
CA SER A 17 0.41 0.15 10.44
C SER A 17 -0.03 -0.41 9.09
N THR A 18 0.61 -1.49 8.64
CA THR A 18 0.18 -2.19 7.43
C THR A 18 -1.30 -2.62 7.52
N ARG A 19 -1.77 -3.03 8.70
CA ARG A 19 -3.17 -3.43 8.88
C ARG A 19 -4.16 -2.29 8.66
N GLU A 20 -3.88 -1.11 9.22
CA GLU A 20 -4.75 0.07 9.07
C GLU A 20 -4.83 0.50 7.61
N LEU A 21 -3.70 0.53 6.90
CA LEU A 21 -3.68 0.85 5.46
C LEU A 21 -4.54 -0.12 4.65
N LEU A 22 -4.41 -1.44 4.89
CA LEU A 22 -5.23 -2.43 4.18
C LEU A 22 -6.72 -2.30 4.53
N GLN A 23 -7.05 -1.95 5.76
CA GLN A 23 -8.44 -1.66 6.15
C GLN A 23 -9.00 -0.46 5.39
N CYS A 24 -8.23 0.62 5.24
CA CYS A 24 -8.64 1.77 4.44
C CYS A 24 -8.95 1.37 2.99
N ILE A 25 -8.09 0.58 2.35
CA ILE A 25 -8.31 0.08 0.99
C ILE A 25 -9.59 -0.75 0.91
N GLN A 26 -9.81 -1.65 1.88
CA GLN A 26 -10.98 -2.54 1.91
C GLN A 26 -12.30 -1.82 2.20
N GLN A 27 -12.25 -0.62 2.77
CA GLN A 27 -13.41 0.23 3.04
C GLN A 27 -13.83 1.09 1.85
N VAL A 28 -13.03 1.15 0.77
CA VAL A 28 -13.41 1.86 -0.46
C VAL A 28 -14.55 1.10 -1.14
N ALA A 29 -15.77 1.66 -1.05
CA ALA A 29 -17.00 1.06 -1.56
C ALA A 29 -17.41 1.56 -2.96
N VAL A 30 -16.59 2.42 -3.56
CA VAL A 30 -16.82 3.02 -4.88
C VAL A 30 -15.79 2.50 -5.89
N PRO A 31 -16.08 2.55 -7.20
CA PRO A 31 -15.10 2.15 -8.21
C PRO A 31 -13.80 2.97 -8.13
N ILE A 32 -12.66 2.28 -8.23
CA ILE A 32 -11.33 2.90 -8.23
C ILE A 32 -10.84 2.98 -9.67
N ALA A 33 -10.63 4.20 -10.18
CA ALA A 33 -10.16 4.43 -11.55
C ALA A 33 -8.68 4.14 -11.76
N GLY A 34 -7.88 4.27 -10.70
CA GLY A 34 -6.44 4.05 -10.74
C GLY A 34 -5.85 4.17 -9.34
N ALA A 35 -4.65 3.63 -9.17
CA ALA A 35 -3.86 3.77 -7.96
C ALA A 35 -2.37 3.79 -8.34
N ASP A 36 -1.57 4.47 -7.52
CA ASP A 36 -0.12 4.56 -7.68
C ASP A 36 0.56 4.23 -6.35
N LEU A 37 1.71 3.55 -6.43
CA LEU A 37 2.49 3.11 -5.27
C LEU A 37 3.92 3.65 -5.41
N VAL A 38 4.20 4.72 -4.68
CA VAL A 38 5.44 5.52 -4.78
C VAL A 38 6.28 5.45 -3.50
N GLU A 39 7.42 6.14 -3.49
CA GLU A 39 8.33 6.29 -2.33
C GLU A 39 8.98 4.98 -1.83
N TYR A 40 9.00 3.95 -2.67
CA TYR A 40 9.82 2.77 -2.42
C TYR A 40 11.29 3.01 -2.79
N ASN A 41 12.18 2.71 -1.85
CA ASN A 41 13.63 2.81 -1.98
C ASN A 41 14.29 1.45 -1.65
N PRO A 42 14.67 0.65 -2.67
CA PRO A 42 15.26 -0.67 -2.47
C PRO A 42 16.60 -0.62 -1.73
N ALA A 43 17.37 0.46 -1.88
CA ALA A 43 18.67 0.60 -1.20
C ALA A 43 18.55 0.76 0.32
N ARG A 44 17.35 1.06 0.82
CA ARG A 44 17.05 1.25 2.25
C ARG A 44 16.11 0.18 2.79
N ASP A 45 15.70 -0.78 1.97
CA ASP A 45 14.74 -1.78 2.37
C ASP A 45 15.42 -2.95 3.09
N VAL A 46 15.09 -3.12 4.36
CA VAL A 46 15.69 -4.17 5.19
C VAL A 46 14.94 -5.47 4.91
N HIS A 47 15.65 -6.46 4.37
CA HIS A 47 15.11 -7.78 4.02
C HIS A 47 13.87 -7.72 3.12
N ASP A 48 13.84 -6.75 2.18
CA ASP A 48 12.72 -6.54 1.25
C ASP A 48 11.35 -6.33 1.94
N MET A 49 11.35 -5.89 3.20
CA MET A 49 10.12 -5.79 3.99
C MET A 49 9.12 -4.81 3.38
N THR A 50 9.60 -3.67 2.90
CA THR A 50 8.79 -2.63 2.26
C THR A 50 8.30 -3.09 0.90
N ALA A 51 9.13 -3.79 0.13
CA ALA A 51 8.71 -4.42 -1.12
C ALA A 51 7.56 -5.42 -0.88
N MET A 52 7.65 -6.24 0.17
CA MET A 52 6.60 -7.19 0.54
C MET A 52 5.30 -6.50 0.99
N VAL A 53 5.41 -5.41 1.76
CA VAL A 53 4.26 -4.56 2.10
C VAL A 53 3.64 -3.95 0.85
N GLY A 54 4.46 -3.39 -0.04
CA GLY A 54 4.02 -2.81 -1.32
C GLY A 54 3.30 -3.81 -2.21
N TYR A 55 3.83 -5.02 -2.34
CA TYR A 55 3.18 -6.13 -3.05
C TYR A 55 1.81 -6.48 -2.45
N LYS A 56 1.70 -6.54 -1.11
CA LYS A 56 0.42 -6.79 -0.45
C LYS A 56 -0.59 -5.67 -0.70
N VAL A 57 -0.17 -4.41 -0.64
CA VAL A 57 -1.01 -3.25 -0.95
C VAL A 57 -1.51 -3.30 -2.39
N LEU A 58 -0.61 -3.55 -3.35
CA LEU A 58 -0.96 -3.70 -4.77
C LEU A 58 -2.02 -4.79 -4.97
N LYS A 59 -1.87 -5.95 -4.32
CA LYS A 59 -2.85 -7.04 -4.40
C LYS A 59 -4.22 -6.66 -3.85
N GLU A 60 -4.29 -5.97 -2.71
CA GLU A 60 -5.57 -5.53 -2.15
C GLU A 60 -6.22 -4.44 -3.00
N LEU A 61 -5.44 -3.52 -3.58
CA LEU A 61 -5.94 -2.52 -4.53
C LEU A 61 -6.54 -3.17 -5.77
N ALA A 62 -5.83 -4.13 -6.38
CA ALA A 62 -6.34 -4.88 -7.52
C ALA A 62 -7.62 -5.65 -7.17
N ALA A 63 -7.68 -6.28 -5.99
CA ALA A 63 -8.88 -6.96 -5.52
C ALA A 63 -10.05 -5.99 -5.28
N ALA A 64 -9.80 -4.77 -4.78
CA ALA A 64 -10.81 -3.73 -4.60
C ALA A 64 -11.34 -3.23 -5.96
N MET A 65 -10.45 -2.98 -6.92
CA MET A 65 -10.82 -2.59 -8.30
C MET A 65 -11.69 -3.66 -8.98
N LEU A 66 -11.39 -4.95 -8.78
CA LEU A 66 -12.20 -6.04 -9.33
C LEU A 66 -13.58 -6.18 -8.64
N ARG A 67 -13.67 -5.81 -7.36
CA ARG A 67 -14.92 -5.87 -6.58
C ARG A 67 -15.91 -4.77 -6.99
N HIS A 68 -15.40 -3.59 -7.34
CA HIS A 68 -16.18 -2.43 -7.76
C HIS A 68 -15.74 -1.98 -9.17
N PRO A 69 -16.11 -2.73 -10.23
CA PRO A 69 -15.70 -2.40 -11.58
C PRO A 69 -16.30 -1.07 -12.04
N ILE A 70 -15.54 -0.30 -12.81
CA ILE A 70 -16.08 0.85 -13.55
C ILE A 70 -16.89 0.30 -14.71
N ILE A 71 -18.20 0.53 -14.68
CA ILE A 71 -19.11 0.22 -15.77
C ILE A 71 -19.23 1.49 -16.61
N HIS A 72 -18.81 1.41 -17.87
CA HIS A 72 -19.01 2.46 -18.88
C HIS A 72 -20.41 2.41 -19.47
#